data_AF-A0AAE6M4A5-F1
#
_entry.id   AF-A0AAE6M4A5-F1
#
_cell.length_a   1.000
_cell.length_b   1.000
_cell.length_c   1.000
_cell.angle_alpha   90.00
_cell.angle_beta   90.00
_cell.angle_gamma   90.00
#
_symmetry.space_group_name_H-M   'P 1'
#
loop_
_entity.id
_entity.type
_entity.pdbx_description
1 polymer ?
#
loop_
_entity_poly.entity_id
_entity_poly.type
_entity_poly.pdbx_seq_one_letter_code
_entity_poly.pdbx_strand_id
1 'polypeptide(L)'
;MLTILDLINHYLGYFTTNSKTKGRIYTVVSAIGVWYLLYLAYRFFANGRWLRGTLIAGVFILLLYFVFLNILYYFTKSVTKWDVSPYIEKLLGGPHVEEETQQQTVIMPANGLYERQDVMPGLVDTNATQQANMDLLATELEQLGLMSTNYGHLGTQAQRHIIAQHDIIFANHPGTLLPYFDMVTTDNTVKIMGGVNQLQARELATLSMVGMVPARQAMEKYHLALASVVLNGGIGHTATRTELIETEGPYSLKVEVAYEKRR
;
A
#
# COMPACT_ATOMS: atom_id res chain seq x y z
N MET A 1 -10.01 -19.78 29.11
CA MET A 1 -11.41 -20.21 28.88
C MET A 1 -11.71 -19.91 27.42
N LEU A 2 -12.02 -20.93 26.61
CA LEU A 2 -12.35 -20.78 25.20
C LEU A 2 -13.66 -19.99 25.09
N THR A 3 -13.55 -18.68 24.88
CA THR A 3 -14.72 -17.84 24.60
C THR A 3 -15.04 -17.94 23.12
N ILE A 4 -16.33 -17.85 22.77
CA ILE A 4 -16.78 -17.82 21.37
C ILE A 4 -16.05 -16.70 20.59
N LEU A 5 -15.66 -15.62 21.28
CA LEU A 5 -14.84 -14.53 20.73
C LEU A 5 -13.45 -15.00 20.28
N ASP A 6 -12.77 -15.84 21.08
CA ASP A 6 -11.47 -16.43 20.73
C ASP A 6 -11.59 -17.38 19.54
N LEU A 7 -12.67 -18.16 19.49
CA LEU A 7 -12.95 -19.07 18.37
C LEU A 7 -13.17 -18.27 17.07
N ILE A 8 -13.94 -17.18 17.14
CA ILE A 8 -14.20 -16.30 15.99
C ILE A 8 -12.92 -15.61 15.54
N ASN A 9 -12.11 -15.11 16.48
CA ASN A 9 -10.87 -14.41 16.14
C ASN A 9 -9.86 -15.36 15.46
N HIS A 10 -9.77 -16.59 15.95
CA HIS A 10 -8.92 -17.63 15.36
C HIS A 10 -9.43 -18.11 14.00
N TYR A 11 -10.75 -18.28 13.84
CA TYR A 11 -11.38 -18.72 12.58
C TYR A 11 -11.33 -17.62 11.50
N LEU A 12 -11.45 -16.35 11.88
CA LEU A 12 -11.36 -15.19 10.98
C LEU A 12 -9.93 -14.81 10.62
N GLY A 13 -8.95 -15.13 11.46
CA GLY A 13 -7.52 -14.96 11.13
C GLY A 13 -7.06 -15.88 10.00
N TYR A 14 -7.72 -17.03 9.80
CA TYR A 14 -7.39 -18.02 8.76
C TYR A 14 -7.93 -17.65 7.37
N PHE A 15 -8.92 -16.76 7.31
CA PHE A 15 -9.46 -16.23 6.07
C PHE A 15 -8.70 -14.93 5.71
N THR A 16 -7.79 -15.01 4.74
CA THR A 16 -7.10 -13.86 4.12
C THR A 16 -8.06 -13.01 3.28
N THR A 17 -9.18 -12.59 3.87
CA THR A 17 -10.28 -11.96 3.14
C THR A 17 -10.47 -10.54 3.62
N ASN A 18 -10.50 -9.63 2.64
CA ASN A 18 -10.97 -8.24 2.65
C ASN A 18 -11.60 -7.81 4.00
N SER A 19 -10.99 -6.82 4.66
CA SER A 19 -11.41 -6.22 5.95
C SER A 19 -12.93 -5.98 6.08
N LYS A 20 -13.63 -5.72 4.97
CA LYS A 20 -15.09 -5.56 4.92
C LYS A 20 -15.88 -6.82 5.29
N THR A 21 -15.35 -8.01 4.97
CA THR A 21 -15.99 -9.30 5.27
C THR A 21 -15.87 -9.64 6.75
N LYS A 22 -14.71 -9.39 7.37
CA LYS A 22 -14.52 -9.52 8.82
C LYS A 22 -15.48 -8.60 9.58
N GLY A 23 -15.57 -7.33 9.18
CA GLY A 23 -16.49 -6.36 9.78
C GLY A 23 -17.97 -6.75 9.71
N ARG A 24 -18.41 -7.35 8.58
CA ARG A 24 -19.77 -7.92 8.46
C ARG A 24 -20.04 -9.03 9.48
N ILE A 25 -19.10 -9.94 9.65
CA ILE A 25 -19.24 -11.08 10.58
C ILE A 25 -19.30 -10.57 12.02
N TYR A 26 -18.40 -9.65 12.40
CA TYR A 26 -18.42 -9.04 13.72
C TYR A 26 -19.73 -8.27 14.01
N THR A 27 -20.30 -7.61 13.00
CA THR A 27 -21.59 -6.91 13.13
C THR A 27 -22.73 -7.89 13.43
N VAL A 28 -22.80 -9.02 12.71
CA VAL A 28 -23.83 -10.05 12.92
C VAL A 28 -23.69 -10.69 14.31
N VAL A 29 -22.47 -11.03 14.72
CA VAL A 29 -22.21 -11.60 16.05
C VAL A 29 -22.58 -10.62 17.16
N SER A 30 -22.23 -9.34 16.98
CA SER A 30 -22.57 -8.28 17.93
C SER A 30 -24.08 -8.07 18.04
N ALA A 31 -24.82 -8.14 16.93
CA ALA A 31 -26.28 -8.04 16.93
C ALA A 31 -26.93 -9.17 17.76
N ILE A 32 -26.42 -10.40 17.66
CA ILE A 32 -26.90 -11.54 18.46
C ILE A 32 -26.61 -11.30 19.95
N GLY A 33 -25.41 -10.82 20.29
CA GLY A 33 -25.03 -10.51 21.67
C GLY A 33 -25.89 -9.39 22.29
N VAL A 34 -26.19 -8.34 21.52
CA VAL A 34 -27.08 -7.25 21.96
C VAL A 34 -28.50 -7.75 22.18
N TRP A 35 -29.01 -8.67 21.34
CA TRP A 35 -30.33 -9.26 21.52
C TRP A 35 -30.46 -10.05 22.84
N TYR A 36 -29.37 -10.67 23.30
CA TYR A 36 -29.34 -11.34 24.60
C TYR A 36 -29.49 -10.37 25.79
N LEU A 37 -28.97 -9.14 25.67
CA LEU A 37 -29.14 -8.10 26.71
C LEU A 37 -30.61 -7.67 26.85
N LEU A 38 -31.39 -7.66 25.75
CA LEU A 38 -32.83 -7.45 25.80
C LEU A 38 -33.54 -8.53 26.64
N TYR A 39 -33.20 -9.80 26.38
CA TYR A 39 -33.75 -10.93 27.15
C TYR A 39 -33.42 -10.82 28.64
N LEU A 40 -32.19 -10.43 28.96
CA LEU A 40 -31.75 -10.24 30.34
C LEU A 40 -32.50 -9.08 31.01
N ALA A 41 -32.63 -7.94 30.33
CA ALA A 41 -33.41 -6.79 30.82
C ALA A 41 -34.85 -7.20 31.14
N TYR A 42 -35.51 -7.92 30.22
CA TYR A 42 -36.86 -8.44 30.42
C TYR A 42 -36.98 -9.33 31.67
N ARG A 43 -36.04 -10.27 31.87
CA ARG A 43 -36.02 -11.11 33.09
C ARG A 43 -35.87 -10.28 34.37
N PHE A 44 -35.09 -9.21 34.37
CA PHE A 44 -34.93 -8.34 35.53
C PHE A 44 -36.20 -7.53 35.85
N PHE A 45 -36.94 -7.11 34.82
CA PHE A 45 -38.28 -6.51 34.99
C PHE A 45 -39.28 -7.52 35.55
N ALA A 46 -39.31 -8.75 35.00
CA ALA A 46 -40.18 -9.82 35.48
C ALA A 46 -39.89 -10.21 36.95
N ASN A 47 -38.64 -10.11 37.39
CA ASN A 47 -38.22 -10.37 38.76
C ASN A 47 -38.38 -9.17 39.71
N GLY A 48 -39.07 -8.09 39.30
CA GLY A 48 -39.34 -6.93 40.16
C GLY A 48 -38.11 -6.08 40.48
N ARG A 49 -37.02 -6.20 39.73
CA ARG A 49 -35.76 -5.46 39.94
C ARG A 49 -35.61 -4.34 38.92
N TRP A 50 -36.55 -3.41 38.97
CA TRP A 50 -36.75 -2.32 38.00
C TRP A 50 -35.48 -1.51 37.74
N LEU A 51 -34.75 -1.09 38.78
CA LEU A 51 -33.54 -0.28 38.63
C LEU A 51 -32.46 -0.97 37.76
N ARG A 52 -32.24 -2.27 37.99
CA ARG A 52 -31.25 -3.04 37.23
C ARG A 52 -31.74 -3.35 35.81
N GLY A 53 -33.03 -3.63 35.66
CA GLY A 53 -33.67 -3.80 34.35
C GLY A 53 -33.52 -2.56 33.48
N THR A 54 -33.80 -1.38 34.03
CA THR A 54 -33.69 -0.10 33.31
C THR A 54 -32.26 0.23 32.91
N LEU A 55 -31.27 -0.05 33.77
CA LEU A 55 -29.85 0.19 33.45
C LEU A 55 -29.40 -0.72 32.29
N ILE A 56 -29.73 -2.01 32.34
CA ILE A 56 -29.40 -2.97 31.28
C ILE A 56 -30.14 -2.60 29.97
N ALA A 57 -31.40 -2.17 30.06
CA ALA A 57 -32.15 -1.68 28.90
C ALA A 57 -31.52 -0.42 28.29
N GLY A 58 -30.99 0.50 29.10
CA GLY A 58 -30.25 1.67 28.62
C GLY A 58 -28.98 1.29 27.85
N VAL A 59 -28.20 0.35 28.38
CA VAL A 59 -27.01 -0.19 27.69
C VAL A 59 -27.40 -0.89 26.38
N PHE A 60 -28.52 -1.63 26.38
CA PHE A 60 -29.06 -2.26 25.17
C PHE A 60 -29.37 -1.23 24.09
N ILE A 61 -30.07 -0.14 24.41
CA ILE A 61 -30.41 0.92 23.43
C ILE A 61 -29.14 1.55 22.83
N LEU A 62 -28.16 1.83 23.68
CA LEU A 62 -26.88 2.39 23.25
C LEU A 62 -26.13 1.45 22.31
N LEU A 63 -26.00 0.16 22.66
CA LEU A 63 -25.32 -0.81 21.80
C LEU A 63 -26.10 -1.13 20.53
N LEU A 64 -27.44 -1.13 20.60
CA LEU A 64 -28.31 -1.32 19.43
C LEU A 64 -28.13 -0.20 18.42
N TYR A 65 -27.93 1.04 18.88
CA TYR A 65 -27.59 2.17 18.01
C TYR A 65 -26.28 1.92 17.23
N PHE A 66 -25.23 1.43 17.89
CA PHE A 66 -23.96 1.08 17.21
C PHE A 66 -24.08 -0.11 16.26
N VAL A 67 -24.84 -1.13 16.63
CA VAL A 67 -25.11 -2.27 15.73
C VAL A 67 -25.84 -1.79 14.47
N PHE A 68 -26.81 -0.90 14.61
CA PHE A 68 -27.55 -0.33 13.49
C PHE A 68 -26.62 0.48 12.55
N LEU A 69 -25.75 1.32 13.09
CA LEU A 69 -24.75 2.05 12.31
C LEU A 69 -23.80 1.10 11.57
N ASN A 70 -23.32 0.04 12.23
CA ASN A 70 -22.46 -0.97 11.61
C ASN A 70 -23.19 -1.73 10.49
N ILE A 71 -24.47 -2.05 10.66
CA ILE A 71 -25.27 -2.69 9.60
C ILE A 71 -25.35 -1.75 8.38
N LEU A 72 -25.64 -0.47 8.59
CA LEU A 72 -25.66 0.50 7.49
C LEU A 72 -24.29 0.63 6.82
N TYR A 73 -23.21 0.70 7.59
CA TYR A 73 -21.84 0.84 7.07
C TYR A 73 -21.37 -0.39 6.26
N TYR A 74 -21.59 -1.60 6.77
CA TYR A 74 -21.05 -2.82 6.17
C TYR A 74 -21.97 -3.45 5.11
N PHE A 75 -23.30 -3.26 5.22
CA PHE A 75 -24.29 -3.86 4.31
C PHE A 75 -24.93 -2.85 3.34
N THR A 76 -24.87 -1.53 3.62
CA THR A 76 -25.44 -0.49 2.75
C THR A 76 -24.34 0.45 2.23
N LYS A 77 -24.47 0.96 0.99
CA LYS A 77 -23.51 1.94 0.42
C LYS A 77 -23.78 3.40 0.84
N SER A 78 -24.62 3.61 1.86
CA SER A 78 -25.10 4.95 2.24
C SER A 78 -24.50 5.36 3.58
N VAL A 79 -23.78 6.48 3.57
CA VAL A 79 -23.30 7.14 4.79
C VAL A 79 -24.42 8.03 5.34
N THR A 80 -24.86 7.76 6.56
CA THR A 80 -25.98 8.50 7.17
C THR A 80 -25.44 9.73 7.89
N LYS A 81 -26.09 10.90 7.73
CA LYS A 81 -25.66 12.19 8.31
C LYS A 81 -25.61 12.24 9.85
N TRP A 82 -26.10 11.19 10.52
CA TRP A 82 -26.19 11.08 11.98
C TRP A 82 -25.15 10.10 12.56
N ASP A 83 -24.09 9.78 11.80
CA ASP A 83 -23.03 8.89 12.25
C ASP A 83 -22.08 9.63 13.20
N VAL A 84 -22.06 9.20 14.46
CA VAL A 84 -21.19 9.74 15.52
C VAL A 84 -19.87 8.96 15.60
N SER A 85 -19.72 7.86 14.84
CA SER A 85 -18.50 7.04 14.79
C SER A 85 -17.22 7.85 14.55
N PRO A 86 -17.17 8.87 13.66
CA PRO A 86 -15.96 9.65 13.41
C PRO A 86 -15.47 10.44 14.64
N TYR A 87 -16.38 10.87 15.51
CA TYR A 87 -16.04 11.60 16.73
C TYR A 87 -15.48 10.69 17.81
N ILE A 88 -16.02 9.46 17.90
CA ILE A 88 -15.56 8.43 18.84
C ILE A 88 -14.21 7.86 18.39
N GLU A 89 -14.04 7.65 17.09
CA GLU A 89 -12.79 7.21 16.48
C GLU A 89 -11.65 8.20 16.71
N LYS A 90 -11.91 9.52 16.61
CA LYS A 90 -10.93 10.56 16.93
C LYS A 90 -10.56 10.62 18.42
N LEU A 91 -11.46 10.21 19.31
CA LEU A 91 -11.23 10.19 20.76
C LEU A 91 -10.50 8.92 21.22
N LEU A 92 -10.67 7.81 20.51
CA LEU A 92 -10.07 6.50 20.83
C LEU A 92 -8.73 6.23 20.11
N GLY A 93 -8.21 7.19 19.33
CA GLY A 93 -6.87 7.10 18.74
C GLY A 93 -6.82 6.83 17.23
N GLY A 94 -7.90 7.10 16.49
CA GLY A 94 -7.97 6.91 15.05
C GLY A 94 -8.04 5.42 14.65
N PRO A 95 -8.30 5.12 13.37
CA PRO A 95 -8.40 3.74 12.92
C PRO A 95 -7.04 3.05 13.09
N HIS A 96 -6.99 2.01 13.93
CA HIS A 96 -6.06 0.92 13.74
C HIS A 96 -6.54 0.15 12.50
N VAL A 97 -6.21 0.69 11.34
CA VAL A 97 -6.13 -0.13 10.14
C VAL A 97 -5.00 -1.09 10.48
N GLU A 98 -5.33 -2.36 10.75
CA GLU A 98 -4.37 -3.45 10.60
C GLU A 98 -3.65 -3.12 9.31
N GLU A 99 -2.34 -2.84 9.39
CA GLU A 99 -1.50 -2.71 8.22
C GLU A 99 -1.68 -4.03 7.46
N GLU A 100 -2.66 -4.07 6.56
CA GLU A 100 -2.56 -4.87 5.36
C GLU A 100 -1.28 -4.35 4.77
N THR A 101 -0.20 -5.06 5.09
CA THR A 101 1.01 -5.12 4.30
C THR A 101 0.48 -5.52 2.93
N GLN A 102 -0.03 -4.56 2.19
CA GLN A 102 -0.11 -4.62 0.76
C GLN A 102 1.35 -4.78 0.40
N GLN A 103 1.75 -6.04 0.28
CA GLN A 103 2.92 -6.44 -0.43
C GLN A 103 2.82 -5.63 -1.71
N GLN A 104 3.59 -4.54 -1.78
CA GLN A 104 3.93 -3.93 -3.04
C GLN A 104 4.39 -5.14 -3.85
N THR A 105 3.57 -5.54 -4.81
CA THR A 105 3.87 -6.65 -5.68
C THR A 105 5.16 -6.23 -6.34
N VAL A 106 6.26 -6.80 -5.83
CA VAL A 106 7.60 -6.61 -6.36
C VAL A 106 7.48 -7.04 -7.81
N ILE A 107 7.47 -6.07 -8.71
CA ILE A 107 7.31 -6.34 -10.12
C ILE A 107 8.67 -6.93 -10.55
N MET A 108 8.75 -8.26 -10.64
CA MET A 108 9.95 -9.00 -11.03
C MET A 108 9.89 -9.39 -12.50
N PRO A 109 10.93 -9.02 -13.26
CA PRO A 109 11.57 -9.83 -14.28
C PRO A 109 13.07 -9.63 -14.02
N ALA A 110 13.59 -10.36 -13.04
CA ALA A 110 14.99 -10.21 -12.72
C ALA A 110 15.84 -10.71 -13.90
N ASN A 111 16.93 -10.00 -14.20
CA ASN A 111 18.04 -10.51 -15.03
C ASN A 111 18.76 -11.65 -14.28
N GLY A 112 18.04 -12.72 -13.93
CA GLY A 112 18.52 -13.83 -13.11
C GLY A 112 17.62 -14.15 -11.90
N LEU A 113 17.89 -15.27 -11.22
CA LEU A 113 17.23 -15.65 -9.97
C LEU A 113 18.14 -15.23 -8.81
N TYR A 114 17.85 -14.10 -8.18
CA TYR A 114 18.59 -13.61 -7.01
C TYR A 114 17.78 -13.86 -5.74
N GLU A 115 18.43 -14.33 -4.67
CA GLU A 115 17.78 -14.39 -3.37
C GLU A 115 17.57 -12.97 -2.83
N ARG A 116 16.41 -12.71 -2.21
CA ARG A 116 16.05 -11.36 -1.73
C ARG A 116 17.06 -10.80 -0.71
N GLN A 117 17.83 -11.65 -0.03
CA GLN A 117 18.88 -11.25 0.91
C GLN A 117 20.16 -10.72 0.24
N ASP A 118 20.35 -11.01 -1.05
CA ASP A 118 21.54 -10.64 -1.83
C ASP A 118 21.29 -9.45 -2.75
N VAL A 119 20.22 -8.69 -2.50
CA VAL A 119 19.82 -7.51 -3.27
C VAL A 119 19.75 -6.29 -2.36
N MET A 120 20.33 -5.18 -2.81
CA MET A 120 20.39 -3.90 -2.08
C MET A 120 19.83 -2.76 -2.94
N PRO A 121 19.21 -1.73 -2.33
CA PRO A 121 18.77 -0.55 -3.07
C PRO A 121 19.98 0.21 -3.63
N GLY A 122 19.89 0.62 -4.89
CA GLY A 122 20.85 1.50 -5.54
C GLY A 122 20.36 2.95 -5.55
N LEU A 123 21.22 3.87 -5.12
CA LEU A 123 20.98 5.31 -5.34
C LEU A 123 21.61 5.72 -6.67
N VAL A 124 20.88 6.54 -7.41
CA VAL A 124 21.28 6.99 -8.74
C VAL A 124 21.26 8.50 -8.83
N ASP A 125 22.20 9.02 -9.62
CA ASP A 125 22.26 10.42 -10.00
C ASP A 125 21.90 10.55 -11.48
N THR A 126 21.09 11.56 -11.80
CA THR A 126 20.59 11.82 -13.14
C THR A 126 21.02 13.21 -13.61
N ASN A 127 21.55 13.30 -14.84
CA ASN A 127 21.83 14.57 -15.52
C ASN A 127 20.75 14.94 -16.55
N ALA A 128 20.82 16.14 -17.13
CA ALA A 128 19.80 16.62 -18.08
C ALA A 128 19.62 15.73 -19.33
N THR A 129 20.70 15.14 -19.86
CA THR A 129 20.64 14.23 -21.00
C THR A 129 19.99 12.89 -20.62
N GLN A 130 20.35 12.37 -19.45
CA GLN A 130 19.76 11.17 -18.86
C GLN A 130 18.27 11.34 -18.57
N GLN A 131 17.87 12.52 -18.09
CA GLN A 131 16.45 12.87 -17.91
C GLN A 131 15.70 12.83 -19.24
N ALA A 132 16.21 13.51 -20.28
CA ALA A 132 15.60 13.47 -21.60
C ALA A 132 15.49 12.05 -22.17
N ASN A 133 16.48 11.19 -21.90
CA ASN A 133 16.43 9.78 -22.31
C ASN A 133 15.32 9.01 -21.58
N MET A 134 15.11 9.28 -20.28
CA MET A 134 14.01 8.68 -19.51
C MET A 134 12.64 9.16 -20.01
N ASP A 135 12.50 10.44 -20.34
CA ASP A 135 11.25 11.01 -20.86
C ASP A 135 10.86 10.36 -22.22
N LEU A 136 11.86 10.18 -23.11
CA LEU A 136 11.68 9.47 -24.37
C LEU A 136 11.33 8.00 -24.15
N LEU A 137 12.01 7.32 -23.22
CA LEU A 137 11.73 5.92 -22.89
C LEU A 137 10.31 5.76 -22.32
N ALA A 138 9.87 6.66 -21.44
CA ALA A 138 8.52 6.63 -20.90
C ALA A 138 7.47 6.72 -22.01
N THR A 139 7.66 7.64 -22.95
CA THR A 139 6.79 7.81 -24.11
C THR A 139 6.74 6.54 -24.98
N GLU A 140 7.89 5.91 -25.22
CA GLU A 140 7.96 4.64 -25.96
C GLU A 140 7.24 3.49 -25.23
N LEU A 141 7.42 3.39 -23.91
CA LEU A 141 6.75 2.38 -23.08
C LEU A 141 5.23 2.56 -23.05
N GLU A 142 4.73 3.80 -23.02
CA GLU A 142 3.29 4.09 -23.13
C GLU A 142 2.73 3.69 -24.50
N GLN A 143 3.41 4.08 -25.58
CA GLN A 143 2.97 3.77 -26.95
C GLN A 143 2.88 2.26 -27.21
N LEU A 144 3.76 1.48 -26.60
CA LEU A 144 3.79 0.03 -26.71
C LEU A 144 2.85 -0.68 -25.71
N GLY A 145 2.15 0.07 -24.85
CA GLY A 145 1.27 -0.49 -23.82
C GLY A 145 2.02 -1.25 -22.72
N LEU A 146 3.31 -0.96 -22.54
CA LEU A 146 4.17 -1.56 -21.50
C LEU A 146 4.16 -0.75 -20.19
N MET A 147 3.71 0.51 -20.25
CA MET A 147 3.49 1.36 -19.08
C MET A 147 1.98 1.51 -18.80
N SER A 148 1.55 1.08 -17.62
CA SER A 148 0.19 1.37 -17.13
C SER A 148 0.14 2.76 -16.52
N THR A 149 -0.93 3.52 -16.77
CA THR A 149 -1.14 4.89 -16.24
C THR A 149 -2.39 4.98 -15.35
N ASN A 150 -2.83 3.86 -14.77
CA ASN A 150 -4.08 3.75 -14.03
C ASN A 150 -3.93 3.77 -12.50
N TYR A 151 -2.80 4.29 -12.00
CA TYR A 151 -2.50 4.39 -10.57
C TYR A 151 -2.56 3.03 -9.85
N GLY A 152 -2.23 1.93 -10.53
CA GLY A 152 -2.36 0.57 -9.97
C GLY A 152 -3.80 0.18 -9.63
N HIS A 153 -4.80 0.75 -10.32
CA HIS A 153 -6.23 0.60 -10.03
C HIS A 153 -6.66 1.12 -8.65
N LEU A 154 -5.87 2.01 -8.04
CA LEU A 154 -6.18 2.57 -6.73
C LEU A 154 -7.33 3.57 -6.80
N GLY A 155 -8.28 3.45 -5.88
CA GLY A 155 -9.32 4.45 -5.66
C GLY A 155 -8.77 5.72 -5.01
N THR A 156 -9.53 6.82 -5.11
CA THR A 156 -9.10 8.16 -4.65
C THR A 156 -8.64 8.21 -3.19
N GLN A 157 -9.24 7.43 -2.28
CA GLN A 157 -8.85 7.39 -0.88
C GLN A 157 -7.47 6.73 -0.67
N ALA A 158 -7.19 5.64 -1.39
CA ALA A 158 -5.89 4.97 -1.33
C ALA A 158 -4.78 5.84 -1.93
N GLN A 159 -5.09 6.55 -3.02
CA GLN A 159 -4.17 7.54 -3.60
C GLN A 159 -3.82 8.64 -2.58
N ARG A 160 -4.81 9.16 -1.83
CA ARG A 160 -4.56 10.16 -0.77
C ARG A 160 -3.66 9.64 0.35
N HIS A 161 -3.79 8.38 0.74
CA HIS A 161 -2.90 7.78 1.75
C HIS A 161 -1.46 7.73 1.28
N ILE A 162 -1.22 7.35 0.02
CA ILE A 162 0.13 7.32 -0.55
C ILE A 162 0.71 8.73 -0.68
N ILE A 163 -0.10 9.69 -1.13
CA ILE A 163 0.28 11.10 -1.22
C ILE A 163 0.67 11.67 0.16
N ALA A 164 -0.01 11.28 1.24
CA ALA A 164 0.34 11.73 2.58
C ALA A 164 1.74 11.26 3.04
N GLN A 165 2.30 10.24 2.41
CA GLN A 165 3.62 9.68 2.72
C GLN A 165 4.71 10.11 1.72
N HIS A 166 4.36 10.32 0.45
CA HIS A 166 5.30 10.50 -0.66
C HIS A 166 5.06 11.77 -1.49
N ASP A 167 4.17 12.66 -1.03
CA ASP A 167 3.73 13.94 -1.64
C ASP A 167 3.02 13.84 -3.00
N ILE A 168 3.40 12.89 -3.86
CA ILE A 168 2.86 12.68 -5.19
C ILE A 168 2.67 11.18 -5.42
N ILE A 169 1.56 10.80 -6.05
CA ILE A 169 1.39 9.47 -6.64
C ILE A 169 1.37 9.58 -8.16
N PHE A 170 2.30 8.91 -8.84
CA PHE A 170 2.35 8.89 -10.29
C PHE A 170 1.35 7.91 -10.89
N ALA A 171 0.90 8.22 -12.11
CA ALA A 171 -0.03 7.39 -12.88
C ALA A 171 0.51 5.97 -13.09
N ASN A 172 1.85 5.84 -13.19
CA ASN A 172 2.51 4.57 -13.35
C ASN A 172 2.76 3.78 -12.05
N HIS A 173 2.12 4.15 -10.94
CA HIS A 173 2.22 3.44 -9.67
C HIS A 173 1.96 1.91 -9.81
N PRO A 174 2.80 1.05 -9.19
CA PRO A 174 3.93 1.35 -8.30
C PRO A 174 5.27 1.67 -8.98
N GLY A 175 5.26 1.70 -10.32
CA GLY A 175 6.37 2.00 -11.20
C GLY A 175 6.33 1.09 -12.43
N THR A 176 6.97 1.52 -13.52
CA THR A 176 7.11 0.74 -14.75
C THR A 176 8.48 0.09 -14.77
N LEU A 177 8.47 -1.22 -14.60
CA LEU A 177 9.62 -2.07 -14.74
C LEU A 177 10.18 -2.07 -16.17
N LEU A 178 11.49 -1.87 -16.31
CA LEU A 178 12.12 -1.80 -17.61
C LEU A 178 12.27 -3.19 -18.25
N PRO A 179 11.87 -3.38 -19.52
CA PRO A 179 12.04 -4.66 -20.22
C PRO A 179 13.51 -5.04 -20.43
N TYR A 180 14.35 -4.04 -20.71
CA TYR A 180 15.79 -4.21 -20.84
C TYR A 180 16.51 -3.18 -19.97
N PHE A 181 17.48 -3.66 -19.21
CA PHE A 181 18.40 -2.83 -18.45
C PHE A 181 19.75 -3.55 -18.33
N ASP A 182 20.83 -2.76 -18.31
CA ASP A 182 22.20 -3.25 -18.20
C ASP A 182 23.08 -2.24 -17.47
N MET A 183 24.19 -2.72 -16.91
CA MET A 183 25.14 -1.94 -16.15
C MET A 183 26.47 -1.85 -16.90
N VAL A 184 26.83 -0.65 -17.33
CA VAL A 184 28.08 -0.40 -18.08
C VAL A 184 29.02 0.42 -17.22
N THR A 185 30.27 -0.03 -17.09
CA THR A 185 31.30 0.73 -16.39
C THR A 185 32.10 1.55 -17.40
N THR A 186 32.08 2.88 -17.28
CA THR A 186 32.81 3.80 -18.16
C THR A 186 33.49 4.86 -17.32
N ASP A 187 34.78 5.13 -17.56
CA ASP A 187 35.55 6.18 -16.89
C ASP A 187 35.39 6.18 -15.37
N ASN A 188 35.41 4.99 -14.79
CA ASN A 188 35.30 4.78 -13.35
C ASN A 188 33.94 5.19 -12.73
N THR A 189 32.91 5.37 -13.56
CA THR A 189 31.51 5.53 -13.18
C THR A 189 30.70 4.33 -13.63
N VAL A 190 29.62 4.03 -12.90
CA VAL A 190 28.71 2.94 -13.22
C VAL A 190 27.46 3.55 -13.83
N LYS A 191 27.25 3.29 -15.13
CA LYS A 191 26.13 3.81 -15.89
C LYS A 191 25.05 2.74 -16.02
N ILE A 192 23.81 3.16 -15.87
CA ILE A 192 22.64 2.32 -16.04
C ILE A 192 22.09 2.59 -17.43
N MET A 193 22.14 1.56 -18.27
CA MET A 193 21.54 1.53 -19.58
C MET A 193 20.14 0.93 -19.46
N GLY A 194 19.17 1.45 -20.19
CA GLY A 194 17.84 0.86 -20.23
C GLY A 194 17.05 1.24 -21.47
N GLY A 195 16.06 0.41 -21.79
CA GLY A 195 15.26 0.57 -23.00
C GLY A 195 14.17 -0.49 -23.12
N VAL A 196 13.41 -0.43 -24.22
CA VAL A 196 12.46 -1.48 -24.60
C VAL A 196 13.20 -2.79 -24.97
N ASN A 197 14.42 -2.66 -25.49
CA ASN A 197 15.31 -3.77 -25.85
C ASN A 197 16.77 -3.28 -25.89
N GLN A 198 17.70 -4.22 -26.11
CA GLN A 198 19.15 -3.94 -26.17
C GLN A 198 19.54 -2.97 -27.30
N LEU A 199 18.85 -3.00 -28.45
CA LEU A 199 19.17 -2.15 -29.60
C LEU A 199 18.81 -0.67 -29.38
N GLN A 200 17.84 -0.43 -28.50
CA GLN A 200 17.31 0.90 -28.18
C GLN A 200 17.74 1.38 -26.79
N ALA A 201 18.71 0.69 -26.17
CA ALA A 201 19.17 1.03 -24.83
C ALA A 201 19.86 2.40 -24.83
N ARG A 202 19.43 3.27 -23.90
CA ARG A 202 20.01 4.61 -23.67
C ARG A 202 20.58 4.68 -22.27
N GLU A 203 21.49 5.62 -22.05
CA GLU A 203 22.00 5.93 -20.72
C GLU A 203 20.92 6.67 -19.92
N LEU A 204 20.44 6.05 -18.83
CA LEU A 204 19.31 6.56 -18.05
C LEU A 204 19.72 7.19 -16.71
N ALA A 205 20.79 6.71 -16.09
CA ALA A 205 21.30 7.26 -14.83
C ALA A 205 22.72 6.76 -14.53
N THR A 206 23.34 7.36 -13.51
CA THR A 206 24.63 6.94 -12.96
C THR A 206 24.42 6.36 -11.56
N LEU A 207 24.87 5.14 -11.29
CA LEU A 207 24.79 4.51 -9.98
C LEU A 207 25.84 5.12 -9.04
N SER A 208 25.38 5.76 -7.97
CA SER A 208 26.23 6.48 -7.01
C SER A 208 26.49 5.67 -5.75
N MET A 209 25.47 4.98 -5.21
CA MET A 209 25.59 4.12 -4.03
C MET A 209 24.85 2.79 -4.20
N VAL A 210 25.34 1.77 -3.49
CA VAL A 210 24.68 0.47 -3.31
C VAL A 210 24.51 0.26 -1.80
N GLY A 211 23.26 0.25 -1.34
CA GLY A 211 22.94 0.36 0.08
C GLY A 211 23.50 1.67 0.65
N MET A 212 24.46 1.54 1.57
CA MET A 212 25.16 2.68 2.19
C MET A 212 26.60 2.84 1.70
N VAL A 213 27.01 2.10 0.66
CA VAL A 213 28.39 2.07 0.17
C VAL A 213 28.47 2.75 -1.20
N PRO A 214 29.43 3.65 -1.44
CA PRO A 214 29.65 4.20 -2.78
C PRO A 214 29.86 3.09 -3.82
N ALA A 215 29.20 3.18 -4.97
CA ALA A 215 29.16 2.11 -5.97
C ALA A 215 30.58 1.64 -6.38
N ARG A 216 31.51 2.59 -6.54
CA ARG A 216 32.93 2.32 -6.81
C ARG A 216 33.57 1.40 -5.76
N GLN A 217 33.37 1.71 -4.48
CA GLN A 217 33.94 0.91 -3.39
C GLN A 217 33.27 -0.46 -3.27
N ALA A 218 31.97 -0.53 -3.55
CA ALA A 218 31.24 -1.79 -3.59
C ALA A 218 31.80 -2.72 -4.69
N MET A 219 32.10 -2.19 -5.88
CA MET A 219 32.68 -2.96 -6.98
C MET A 219 34.07 -3.52 -6.69
N GLU A 220 34.86 -2.92 -5.79
CA GLU A 220 36.18 -3.48 -5.44
C GLU A 220 36.06 -4.77 -4.64
N LYS A 221 35.00 -4.89 -3.82
CA LYS A 221 34.79 -6.00 -2.88
C LYS A 221 33.76 -7.03 -3.37
N TYR A 222 32.85 -6.63 -4.24
CA TYR A 222 31.72 -7.42 -4.69
C TYR A 222 31.61 -7.45 -6.21
N HIS A 223 31.08 -8.54 -6.76
CA HIS A 223 30.46 -8.56 -8.07
C HIS A 223 29.07 -7.95 -7.94
N LEU A 224 28.76 -6.97 -8.79
CA LEU A 224 27.48 -6.28 -8.79
C LEU A 224 26.74 -6.59 -10.08
N ALA A 225 25.44 -6.79 -9.99
CA ALA A 225 24.55 -6.91 -11.14
C ALA A 225 23.24 -6.15 -10.85
N LEU A 226 22.61 -5.59 -11.88
CA LEU A 226 21.28 -5.01 -11.71
C LEU A 226 20.26 -6.15 -11.55
N ALA A 227 19.53 -6.13 -10.45
CA ALA A 227 18.44 -7.09 -10.18
C ALA A 227 17.13 -6.59 -10.79
N SER A 228 16.82 -5.31 -10.61
CA SER A 228 15.64 -4.66 -11.18
C SER A 228 15.90 -3.17 -11.41
N VAL A 229 15.25 -2.61 -12.44
CA VAL A 229 15.21 -1.18 -12.71
C VAL A 229 13.76 -0.79 -12.99
N VAL A 230 13.23 0.12 -12.19
CA VAL A 230 11.84 0.57 -12.25
C VAL A 230 11.78 2.07 -12.47
N LEU A 231 11.13 2.49 -13.55
CA LEU A 231 10.86 3.87 -13.91
C LEU A 231 9.61 4.38 -13.17
N ASN A 232 9.70 5.54 -12.55
CA ASN A 232 8.59 6.15 -11.78
C ASN A 232 8.56 7.66 -12.01
N GLY A 233 7.42 8.23 -12.39
CA GLY A 233 7.30 9.65 -12.66
C GLY A 233 6.23 9.98 -13.71
N GLY A 234 6.30 11.19 -14.28
CA GLY A 234 5.37 11.69 -15.28
C GLY A 234 4.13 12.31 -14.65
N ILE A 235 2.97 12.10 -15.28
CA ILE A 235 1.68 12.55 -14.77
C ILE A 235 1.37 11.84 -13.45
N GLY A 236 0.89 12.59 -12.47
CA GLY A 236 0.49 12.08 -11.17
C GLY A 236 -0.58 12.95 -10.51
N HIS A 237 -0.91 12.60 -9.27
CA HIS A 237 -1.83 13.33 -8.44
C HIS A 237 -1.17 13.85 -7.17
N THR A 238 -1.53 15.08 -6.82
CA THR A 238 -1.32 15.67 -5.50
C THR A 238 -2.67 15.82 -4.78
N ALA A 239 -2.66 15.81 -3.45
CA ALA A 239 -3.87 15.89 -2.65
C ALA A 239 -4.08 17.30 -2.12
N THR A 240 -5.23 17.89 -2.42
CA THR A 240 -5.76 19.04 -1.69
C THR A 240 -6.72 18.59 -0.59
N ARG A 241 -7.22 19.54 0.20
CA ARG A 241 -8.22 19.29 1.25
C ARG A 241 -9.46 18.58 0.74
N THR A 242 -9.84 18.78 -0.53
CA THR A 242 -11.10 18.31 -1.09
C THR A 242 -10.93 17.44 -2.32
N GLU A 243 -9.89 17.64 -3.13
CA GLU A 243 -9.75 17.01 -4.45
C GLU A 243 -8.32 16.53 -4.73
N LEU A 244 -8.18 15.63 -5.70
CA LEU A 244 -6.89 15.28 -6.29
C LEU A 244 -6.65 16.18 -7.48
N ILE A 245 -5.46 16.78 -7.55
CA ILE A 245 -5.06 17.66 -8.65
C ILE A 245 -3.98 16.95 -9.47
N GLU A 246 -4.13 17.00 -10.79
CA GLU A 246 -3.12 16.50 -11.72
C GLU A 246 -1.85 17.35 -11.64
N THR A 247 -0.71 16.69 -11.53
CA THR A 247 0.61 17.32 -11.42
C THR A 247 1.60 16.47 -12.19
N GLU A 248 2.52 17.11 -12.89
CA GLU A 248 3.59 16.43 -13.62
C GLU A 248 4.89 16.52 -12.83
N GLY A 249 5.59 15.39 -12.69
CA GLY A 249 6.90 15.31 -12.04
C GLY A 249 7.93 14.60 -12.93
N PRO A 250 9.23 14.88 -12.73
CA PRO A 250 10.29 14.26 -13.53
C PRO A 250 10.33 12.75 -13.31
N TYR A 251 10.70 12.02 -14.34
CA TYR A 251 10.96 10.58 -14.22
C TYR A 251 12.21 10.30 -13.38
N SER A 252 12.11 9.26 -12.55
CA SER A 252 13.14 8.78 -11.64
C SER A 252 13.27 7.26 -11.75
N LEU A 253 14.43 6.71 -11.36
CA LEU A 253 14.65 5.27 -11.33
C LEU A 253 14.77 4.77 -9.90
N LYS A 254 14.06 3.69 -9.62
CA LYS A 254 14.32 2.82 -8.48
C LYS A 254 15.13 1.63 -8.98
N VAL A 255 16.30 1.43 -8.39
CA VAL A 255 17.25 0.43 -8.82
C VAL A 255 17.53 -0.52 -7.67
N GLU A 256 17.53 -1.81 -7.98
CA GLU A 256 17.99 -2.83 -7.05
C GLU A 256 19.22 -3.51 -7.65
N VAL A 257 20.25 -3.67 -6.81
CA VAL A 257 21.55 -4.20 -7.20
C VAL A 257 21.80 -5.49 -6.43
N ALA A 258 21.92 -6.59 -7.16
CA ALA A 258 22.40 -7.85 -6.63
C ALA A 258 23.92 -7.77 -6.39
N TYR A 259 24.38 -8.38 -5.30
CA TYR A 259 25.80 -8.40 -4.95
C TYR A 259 26.26 -9.79 -4.53
N GLU A 260 27.47 -10.17 -4.96
CA GLU A 260 28.13 -11.39 -4.52
C GLU A 260 29.57 -11.06 -4.10
N LYS A 261 30.04 -11.63 -2.99
CA LYS A 261 31.41 -11.38 -2.50
C LYS A 261 32.44 -11.93 -3.50
N ARG A 262 33.44 -11.11 -3.85
CA ARG A 262 34.60 -11.60 -4.63
C ARG A 262 35.37 -12.64 -3.79
N ARG A 263 35.57 -13.83 -4.34
CA ARG A 263 36.39 -14.89 -3.73
C ARG A 263 37.86 -14.55 -3.77
#